data_AF-A0A1H9CNQ4-F1
#
_entry.id   AF-A0A1H9CNQ4-F1
#
_cell.length_a   1.000
_cell.length_b   1.000
_cell.length_c   1.000
_cell.angle_alpha   90.00
_cell.angle_beta   90.00
_cell.angle_gamma   90.00
#
_symmetry.space_group_name_H-M   'P 1'
#
loop_
_entity.id
_entity.type
_entity.pdbx_description
1 polymer ?
#
loop_
_entity_poly.entity_id
_entity_poly.type
_entity_poly.pdbx_seq_one_letter_code
_entity_poly.pdbx_strand_id
1 'polypeptide(L)'
;MGDKWSMGEWLVRAWEAGVFDEREQAVIAGRSEGRTLGEVGAALGLSRERVRQIQNRARKRLTEMADTIQGGWRETARAAGAGPAAPRETFAAALGVVDHVALEELLAAAGLDAPRTWAGPLRGWWSADPAALGNALRRLVDAAPFLGDDLGRAASQAGLPADLPLVWLLSHSGSRLALSPDGHWVRRKARGRDAAYLWLLEAGRPCRPDELLAPMAATTIAAVREALRRDDRFRQIRPEGTWALTEWTHLRASTYTTAVEAMVAVVTDSGPLSQARLFAKVTELYPVTPWRLKQCLLSDQLGETPDGLVDLVSRGARPFEEEEPAQPDTMAIEGEVLGVRISVNRDILRGSGVNVHTWLTWQLGLRRAPMSYTFTTPGDHSPLVVRRGTSSAQLSSLRRHALELEVVDGCVLAVLLRLDDNTARVGHGCAPDTCPARRERPQRRLR
;
A
#
# COMPACT_ATOMS: atom_id res chain seq x y z
N MET A 1 16.85 -62.86 -28.81
CA MET A 1 18.05 -62.33 -28.14
C MET A 1 17.83 -60.82 -28.04
N GLY A 2 17.24 -60.25 -27.00
CA GLY A 2 17.29 -60.63 -25.59
C GLY A 2 18.24 -59.73 -24.78
N ASP A 3 18.63 -58.56 -25.30
CA ASP A 3 19.39 -57.58 -24.52
C ASP A 3 18.49 -57.06 -23.40
N LYS A 4 18.75 -57.54 -22.19
CA LYS A 4 18.17 -56.99 -20.96
C LYS A 4 18.72 -55.57 -20.81
N TRP A 5 17.94 -54.58 -21.19
CA TRP A 5 18.26 -53.18 -20.93
C TRP A 5 18.35 -52.94 -19.43
N SER A 6 19.41 -52.26 -18.98
CA SER A 6 19.47 -51.79 -17.60
C SER A 6 18.36 -50.75 -17.40
N MET A 7 17.65 -50.86 -16.27
CA MET A 7 16.54 -49.95 -15.94
C MET A 7 17.00 -48.48 -15.86
N GLY A 8 18.30 -48.23 -15.60
CA GLY A 8 18.88 -46.89 -15.58
C GLY A 8 19.00 -46.21 -16.94
N GLU A 9 19.38 -46.96 -17.98
CA GLU A 9 19.82 -46.39 -19.26
C GLU A 9 18.81 -46.58 -20.39
N TRP A 10 17.70 -47.30 -20.17
CA TRP A 10 16.78 -47.65 -21.25
C TRP A 10 16.24 -46.43 -21.99
N LEU A 11 16.04 -45.30 -21.30
CA LEU A 11 15.52 -44.08 -21.92
C LEU A 11 16.54 -43.45 -22.88
N VAL A 12 17.82 -43.44 -22.48
CA VAL A 12 18.94 -42.97 -23.32
C VAL A 12 19.16 -43.92 -24.48
N ARG A 13 19.18 -45.24 -24.23
CA ARG A 13 19.34 -46.24 -25.28
C ARG A 13 18.17 -46.27 -26.26
N ALA A 14 16.93 -46.07 -25.80
CA ALA A 14 15.77 -45.93 -26.68
C ALA A 14 15.91 -44.71 -27.59
N TRP A 15 16.48 -43.63 -27.07
CA TRP A 15 16.78 -42.44 -27.84
C TRP A 15 17.88 -42.68 -28.89
N GLU A 16 18.98 -43.31 -28.50
CA GLU A 16 20.16 -43.53 -29.36
C GLU A 16 20.02 -44.69 -30.36
N ALA A 17 19.29 -45.76 -30.00
CA ALA A 17 19.15 -46.97 -30.82
C ALA A 17 18.19 -46.82 -32.02
N GLY A 18 17.81 -45.58 -32.37
CA GLY A 18 16.95 -45.29 -33.53
C GLY A 18 15.49 -45.72 -33.35
N VAL A 19 15.01 -45.87 -32.10
CA VAL A 19 13.57 -46.08 -31.85
C VAL A 19 12.79 -44.87 -32.35
N PHE A 20 13.33 -43.67 -32.13
CA PHE A 20 12.79 -42.42 -32.66
C PHE A 20 13.57 -42.00 -33.90
N ASP A 21 12.86 -41.55 -34.93
CA ASP A 21 13.51 -40.94 -36.07
C ASP A 21 14.05 -39.53 -35.72
N GLU A 22 14.95 -38.99 -36.55
CA GLU A 22 15.56 -37.67 -36.31
C GLU A 22 14.51 -36.55 -36.16
N ARG A 23 13.35 -36.69 -36.80
CA ARG A 23 12.27 -35.69 -36.72
C ARG A 23 11.53 -35.78 -35.40
N GLU A 24 11.24 -36.99 -34.92
CA GLU A 24 10.66 -37.23 -33.60
C GLU A 24 11.58 -36.69 -32.49
N GLN A 25 12.89 -36.96 -32.58
CA GLN A 25 13.88 -36.42 -31.66
C GLN A 25 13.92 -34.89 -31.68
N ALA A 26 13.97 -34.28 -32.87
CA ALA A 26 13.99 -32.82 -33.01
C ALA A 26 12.72 -32.15 -32.46
N VAL A 27 11.55 -32.78 -32.66
CA VAL A 27 10.28 -32.29 -32.09
C VAL A 27 10.31 -32.32 -30.56
N ILE A 28 10.71 -33.44 -29.96
CA ILE A 28 10.77 -33.57 -28.49
C ILE A 28 11.80 -32.61 -27.90
N ALA A 29 13.01 -32.54 -28.47
CA ALA A 29 14.05 -31.63 -28.00
C ALA A 29 13.62 -30.16 -28.06
N GLY A 30 13.06 -29.72 -29.20
CA GLY A 30 12.55 -28.35 -29.35
C GLY A 30 11.42 -28.01 -28.38
N ARG A 31 10.57 -29.00 -28.02
CA ARG A 31 9.49 -28.81 -27.03
C ARG A 31 10.02 -28.71 -25.60
N SER A 32 11.08 -29.43 -25.23
CA SER A 32 11.72 -29.31 -23.92
C SER A 32 12.49 -28.00 -23.73
N GLU A 33 13.11 -27.48 -24.79
CA GLU A 33 13.59 -26.09 -24.84
C GLU A 33 12.44 -25.07 -24.74
N GLY A 34 11.20 -25.56 -24.87
CA GLY A 34 9.95 -24.85 -24.74
C GLY A 34 9.61 -23.93 -25.91
N ARG A 35 10.13 -24.25 -27.09
CA ARG A 35 9.58 -23.71 -28.34
C ARG A 35 8.15 -24.18 -28.49
N THR A 36 7.24 -23.31 -28.91
CA THR A 36 5.85 -23.66 -29.22
C THR A 36 5.76 -24.64 -30.39
N LEU A 37 4.63 -25.35 -30.53
CA LEU A 37 4.40 -26.23 -31.68
C LEU A 37 4.55 -25.51 -33.04
N GLY A 38 4.22 -24.21 -33.09
CA GLY A 38 4.37 -23.39 -34.30
C GLY A 38 5.83 -23.10 -34.62
N GLU A 39 6.63 -22.74 -33.62
CA GLU A 39 8.07 -22.48 -33.78
C GLU A 39 8.84 -23.75 -34.19
N VAL A 40 8.53 -24.89 -33.57
CA VAL A 40 9.09 -26.19 -33.98
C VAL A 40 8.67 -26.54 -35.40
N GLY A 41 7.41 -26.28 -35.75
CA GLY A 41 6.90 -26.51 -37.10
C GLY A 41 7.63 -25.68 -38.15
N ALA A 42 7.79 -24.38 -37.90
CA ALA A 42 8.52 -23.48 -38.78
C ALA A 42 9.97 -23.92 -38.99
N ALA A 43 10.67 -24.32 -37.92
CA ALA A 43 12.06 -24.79 -38.00
C ALA A 43 12.21 -26.09 -38.81
N LEU A 44 11.19 -26.96 -38.82
CA LEU A 44 11.23 -28.27 -39.49
C LEU A 44 10.47 -28.28 -40.84
N GLY A 45 9.92 -27.15 -41.28
CA GLY A 45 9.07 -27.09 -42.48
C GLY A 45 7.75 -27.85 -42.36
N LEU A 46 7.18 -27.92 -41.15
CA LEU A 46 5.97 -28.66 -40.81
C LEU A 46 4.86 -27.74 -40.32
N SER A 47 3.60 -28.15 -40.51
CA SER A 47 2.47 -27.48 -39.88
C SER A 47 2.47 -27.73 -38.37
N ARG A 48 1.90 -26.79 -37.60
CA ARG A 48 1.67 -26.94 -36.15
C ARG A 48 0.98 -28.26 -35.80
N GLU A 49 -0.03 -28.64 -36.60
CA GLU A 49 -0.77 -29.87 -36.40
C GLU A 49 0.09 -31.11 -36.65
N ARG A 50 0.96 -31.07 -37.66
CA ARG A 50 1.86 -32.18 -37.94
C ARG A 50 2.86 -32.40 -36.81
N VAL A 51 3.41 -31.34 -36.23
CA VAL A 51 4.27 -31.42 -35.04
C VAL A 51 3.53 -32.08 -33.87
N ARG A 52 2.28 -31.69 -33.61
CA ARG A 52 1.44 -32.31 -32.57
C ARG A 52 1.26 -33.81 -32.79
N GLN A 53 1.00 -34.24 -34.02
CA GLN A 53 0.86 -35.65 -34.36
C GLN A 53 2.16 -36.45 -34.13
N ILE A 54 3.31 -35.88 -34.50
CA ILE A 54 4.63 -36.50 -34.29
C ILE A 54 4.89 -36.65 -32.79
N GLN A 55 4.67 -35.58 -32.00
CA GLN A 55 4.86 -35.60 -30.55
C GLN A 55 3.95 -36.65 -29.87
N ASN A 56 2.65 -36.70 -30.24
CA ASN A 56 1.71 -37.67 -29.68
C ASN A 56 2.10 -39.12 -30.01
N ARG A 57 2.62 -39.37 -31.21
CA ARG A 57 3.09 -40.70 -31.62
C ARG A 57 4.32 -41.11 -30.81
N ALA A 58 5.31 -40.23 -30.71
CA ALA A 58 6.52 -40.51 -29.94
C ALA A 58 6.20 -40.73 -28.45
N ARG A 59 5.33 -39.90 -27.87
CA ARG A 59 4.82 -40.09 -26.51
C ARG A 59 4.15 -41.45 -26.31
N LYS A 60 3.27 -41.86 -27.23
CA LYS A 60 2.60 -43.17 -27.17
C LYS A 60 3.62 -44.31 -27.13
N ARG A 61 4.64 -44.27 -27.99
CA ARG A 61 5.72 -45.28 -28.02
C ARG A 61 6.53 -45.29 -26.73
N LEU A 62 6.90 -44.12 -26.21
CA LEU A 62 7.59 -44.00 -24.92
C LEU A 62 6.78 -44.61 -23.78
N THR A 63 5.47 -44.35 -23.74
CA THR A 63 4.60 -44.89 -22.69
C THR A 63 4.44 -46.40 -22.77
N GLU A 64 4.31 -46.99 -23.97
CA GLU A 64 4.21 -48.44 -24.16
C GLU A 64 5.51 -49.15 -23.74
N MET A 65 6.67 -48.54 -24.02
CA MET A 65 7.97 -49.03 -23.57
C MET A 65 8.09 -48.94 -22.04
N ALA A 66 7.73 -47.80 -21.44
CA ALA A 66 7.75 -47.63 -19.99
C ALA A 66 6.83 -48.65 -19.29
N ASP A 67 5.63 -48.91 -19.84
CA ASP A 67 4.69 -49.91 -19.33
C ASP A 67 5.25 -51.34 -19.37
N THR A 68 6.12 -51.64 -20.33
CA THR A 68 6.79 -52.95 -20.45
C THR A 68 7.96 -53.09 -19.47
N ILE A 69 8.69 -52.00 -19.24
CA ILE A 69 9.95 -51.99 -18.46
C ILE A 69 9.68 -51.85 -16.96
N GLN A 70 8.72 -51.00 -16.58
CA GLN A 70 8.47 -50.63 -15.19
C GLN A 70 6.97 -50.46 -14.92
N GLY A 71 6.36 -51.48 -14.31
CA GLY A 71 4.98 -51.36 -13.82
C GLY A 71 4.84 -50.25 -12.78
N GLY A 72 3.73 -49.51 -12.81
CA GLY A 72 3.41 -48.48 -11.82
C GLY A 72 4.20 -47.17 -11.94
N TRP A 73 4.92 -46.95 -13.05
CA TRP A 73 5.74 -45.74 -13.23
C TRP A 73 4.92 -44.43 -13.18
N ARG A 74 3.64 -44.45 -13.57
CA ARG A 74 2.76 -43.27 -13.52
C ARG A 74 2.45 -42.87 -12.08
N GLU A 75 2.16 -43.85 -11.23
CA GLU A 75 1.92 -43.65 -9.80
C GLU A 75 3.18 -43.13 -9.11
N THR A 76 4.34 -43.71 -9.42
CA THR A 76 5.64 -43.24 -8.92
C THR A 76 5.92 -41.80 -9.35
N ALA A 77 5.70 -41.46 -10.63
CA ALA A 77 5.90 -40.10 -11.14
C ALA A 77 4.93 -39.11 -10.47
N ARG A 78 3.65 -39.47 -10.30
CA ARG A 78 2.68 -38.62 -9.60
C ARG A 78 3.03 -38.42 -8.13
N ALA A 79 3.52 -39.46 -7.45
CA ALA A 79 3.97 -39.36 -6.07
C ALA A 79 5.18 -38.42 -5.93
N ALA A 80 6.16 -38.51 -6.85
CA ALA A 80 7.28 -37.58 -6.91
C ALA A 80 6.82 -36.13 -7.18
N GLY A 81 5.77 -35.95 -7.97
CA GLY A 81 5.16 -34.66 -8.29
C GLY A 81 4.05 -34.19 -7.33
N ALA A 82 3.88 -34.83 -6.17
CA ALA A 82 2.81 -34.48 -5.23
C ALA A 82 3.00 -33.09 -4.57
N GLY A 83 4.25 -32.62 -4.55
CA GLY A 83 4.59 -31.27 -4.07
C GLY A 83 4.23 -30.15 -5.06
N PRO A 84 4.40 -28.88 -4.64
CA PRO A 84 4.06 -27.73 -5.48
C PRO A 84 4.87 -27.63 -6.77
N ALA A 85 6.13 -28.06 -6.74
CA ALA A 85 6.99 -28.16 -7.90
C ALA A 85 8.16 -29.10 -7.58
N ALA A 86 8.53 -29.96 -8.53
CA ALA A 86 9.75 -30.77 -8.46
C ALA A 86 10.56 -30.62 -9.77
N PRO A 87 11.90 -30.54 -9.71
CA PRO A 87 12.73 -30.51 -10.91
C PRO A 87 12.74 -31.88 -11.61
N ARG A 88 13.04 -31.90 -12.92
CA ARG A 88 13.08 -33.12 -13.74
C ARG A 88 13.96 -34.22 -13.12
N GLU A 89 15.10 -33.84 -12.54
CA GLU A 89 16.04 -34.74 -11.85
C GLU A 89 15.39 -35.55 -10.72
N THR A 90 14.42 -34.97 -9.99
CA THR A 90 13.68 -35.69 -8.94
C THR A 90 12.86 -36.84 -9.51
N PHE A 91 12.28 -36.67 -10.70
CA PHE A 91 11.53 -37.72 -11.37
C PHE A 91 12.46 -38.78 -11.97
N ALA A 92 13.61 -38.37 -12.51
CA ALA A 92 14.62 -39.29 -13.01
C ALA A 92 15.09 -40.23 -11.88
N ALA A 93 15.41 -39.67 -10.71
CA ALA A 93 15.76 -40.44 -9.51
C ALA A 93 14.62 -41.36 -9.04
N ALA A 94 13.38 -40.86 -8.98
CA ALA A 94 12.23 -41.65 -8.53
C ALA A 94 11.90 -42.83 -9.47
N LEU A 95 12.09 -42.65 -10.78
CA LEU A 95 11.88 -43.69 -11.78
C LEU A 95 13.12 -44.58 -11.96
N GLY A 96 14.26 -44.21 -11.39
CA GLY A 96 15.51 -44.95 -11.54
C GLY A 96 16.07 -44.88 -12.97
N VAL A 97 15.87 -43.76 -13.67
CA VAL A 97 16.36 -43.50 -15.03
C VAL A 97 17.35 -42.34 -15.05
N VAL A 98 18.21 -42.28 -16.07
CA VAL A 98 19.05 -41.10 -16.32
C VAL A 98 18.19 -39.90 -16.68
N ASP A 99 18.53 -38.72 -16.14
CA ASP A 99 17.85 -37.48 -16.49
C ASP A 99 18.03 -37.16 -17.98
N HIS A 100 16.92 -37.15 -18.72
CA HIS A 100 16.94 -37.07 -20.18
C HIS A 100 15.71 -36.32 -20.70
N VAL A 101 15.86 -35.65 -21.84
CA VAL A 101 14.80 -34.81 -22.43
C VAL A 101 13.49 -35.56 -22.70
N ALA A 102 13.58 -36.83 -23.10
CA ALA A 102 12.43 -37.69 -23.34
C ALA A 102 11.58 -37.96 -22.08
N LEU A 103 12.13 -37.75 -20.88
CA LEU A 103 11.41 -37.94 -19.61
C LEU A 103 10.19 -37.01 -19.53
N GLU A 104 10.28 -35.80 -20.08
CA GLU A 104 9.17 -34.83 -20.07
C GLU A 104 7.91 -35.36 -20.76
N GLU A 105 8.05 -36.18 -21.81
CA GLU A 105 6.91 -36.80 -22.49
C GLU A 105 6.24 -37.87 -21.61
N LEU A 106 7.02 -38.61 -20.82
CA LEU A 106 6.50 -39.54 -19.82
C LEU A 106 5.79 -38.78 -18.69
N LEU A 107 6.37 -37.69 -18.19
CA LEU A 107 5.74 -36.87 -17.15
C LEU A 107 4.40 -36.30 -17.62
N ALA A 108 4.35 -35.75 -18.84
CA ALA A 108 3.11 -35.29 -19.46
C ALA A 108 2.09 -36.42 -19.62
N ALA A 109 2.52 -37.63 -20.00
CA ALA A 109 1.64 -38.79 -20.10
C ALA A 109 1.14 -39.31 -18.74
N ALA A 110 1.89 -39.10 -17.66
CA ALA A 110 1.42 -39.36 -16.29
C ALA A 110 0.43 -38.29 -15.80
N GLY A 111 0.20 -37.21 -16.57
CA GLY A 111 -0.71 -36.13 -16.22
C GLY A 111 -0.06 -35.02 -15.38
N LEU A 112 1.27 -34.98 -15.32
CA LEU A 112 2.01 -33.88 -14.73
C LEU A 112 2.11 -32.73 -15.73
N ASP A 113 2.18 -31.50 -15.25
CA ASP A 113 2.36 -30.31 -16.08
C ASP A 113 3.30 -29.32 -15.38
N ALA A 114 3.79 -28.34 -16.14
CA ALA A 114 4.61 -27.25 -15.61
C ALA A 114 3.79 -26.41 -14.62
N PRO A 115 4.27 -26.21 -13.37
CA PRO A 115 3.58 -25.38 -12.39
C PRO A 115 3.38 -23.95 -12.90
N ARG A 116 2.23 -23.36 -12.58
CA ARG A 116 1.89 -22.00 -13.01
C ARG A 116 2.39 -20.97 -12.01
N THR A 117 3.06 -19.94 -12.52
CA THR A 117 3.49 -18.76 -11.76
C THR A 117 2.97 -17.48 -12.43
N TRP A 118 3.14 -16.33 -11.77
CA TRP A 118 2.88 -15.02 -12.40
C TRP A 118 3.87 -14.67 -13.52
N ALA A 119 4.98 -15.41 -13.66
CA ALA A 119 5.92 -15.29 -14.77
C ALA A 119 5.60 -16.26 -15.92
N GLY A 120 4.48 -16.99 -15.83
CA GLY A 120 4.11 -18.07 -16.74
C GLY A 120 4.47 -19.46 -16.19
N PRO A 121 4.40 -20.50 -17.03
CA PRO A 121 4.77 -21.87 -16.65
C PRO A 121 6.26 -21.98 -16.31
N LEU A 122 6.58 -22.60 -15.18
CA LEU A 122 7.97 -22.81 -14.75
C LEU A 122 8.54 -24.05 -15.46
N ARG A 123 9.29 -23.83 -16.55
CA ARG A 123 9.88 -24.91 -17.36
C ARG A 123 10.98 -25.65 -16.60
N GLY A 124 11.14 -26.95 -16.89
CA GLY A 124 12.04 -27.84 -16.16
C GLY A 124 11.53 -28.31 -14.80
N TRP A 125 10.38 -27.76 -14.37
CA TRP A 125 9.69 -28.13 -13.14
C TRP A 125 8.33 -28.73 -13.47
N TRP A 126 7.89 -29.68 -12.66
CA TRP A 126 6.66 -30.44 -12.88
C TRP A 126 5.90 -30.60 -11.57
N SER A 127 4.58 -30.69 -11.65
CA SER A 127 3.71 -31.02 -10.52
C SER A 127 2.46 -31.75 -11.00
N ALA A 128 1.87 -32.55 -10.11
CA ALA A 128 0.57 -33.17 -10.33
C ALA A 128 -0.58 -32.15 -10.16
N ASP A 129 -0.35 -31.06 -9.42
CA ASP A 129 -1.25 -29.92 -9.29
C ASP A 129 -0.55 -28.63 -9.78
N PRO A 130 -0.82 -28.19 -11.03
CA PRO A 130 -0.19 -27.01 -11.59
C PRO A 130 -0.51 -25.70 -10.84
N ALA A 131 -1.55 -25.68 -9.98
CA ALA A 131 -1.90 -24.52 -9.16
C ALA A 131 -1.17 -24.49 -7.80
N ALA A 132 -0.62 -25.62 -7.34
CA ALA A 132 -0.02 -25.74 -6.01
C ALA A 132 1.14 -24.75 -5.78
N LEU A 133 2.04 -24.59 -6.77
CA LEU A 133 3.11 -23.60 -6.69
C LEU A 133 2.57 -22.17 -6.58
N GLY A 134 1.59 -21.81 -7.40
CA GLY A 134 0.94 -20.50 -7.33
C GLY A 134 0.29 -20.24 -5.98
N ASN A 135 -0.26 -21.27 -5.33
CA ASN A 135 -0.82 -21.18 -3.98
C ASN A 135 0.27 -20.96 -2.92
N ALA A 136 1.37 -21.71 -3.00
CA ALA A 136 2.52 -21.58 -2.11
C ALA A 136 3.19 -20.20 -2.23
N LEU A 137 3.39 -19.72 -3.46
CA LEU A 137 3.90 -18.38 -3.73
C LEU A 137 2.98 -17.28 -3.17
N ARG A 138 1.65 -17.46 -3.23
CA ARG A 138 0.72 -16.52 -2.59
C ARG A 138 0.85 -16.48 -1.08
N ARG A 139 0.99 -17.63 -0.42
CA ARG A 139 1.24 -17.68 1.04
C ARG A 139 2.53 -16.95 1.42
N LEU A 140 3.60 -17.12 0.62
CA LEU A 140 4.86 -16.38 0.83
C LEU A 140 4.63 -14.86 0.70
N VAL A 141 3.86 -14.41 -0.29
CA VAL A 141 3.51 -13.00 -0.46
C VAL A 141 2.72 -12.46 0.74
N ASP A 142 1.80 -13.25 1.27
CA ASP A 142 0.94 -12.85 2.40
C ASP A 142 1.74 -12.74 3.71
N ALA A 143 2.85 -13.49 3.84
CA ALA A 143 3.77 -13.41 4.97
C ALA A 143 4.73 -12.21 4.92
N ALA A 144 4.81 -11.48 3.80
CA ALA A 144 5.67 -10.31 3.66
C ALA A 144 5.13 -9.11 4.50
N PRO A 145 6.02 -8.24 5.02
CA PRO A 145 7.44 -8.12 4.68
C PRO A 145 8.38 -8.98 5.52
N PHE A 146 9.56 -9.27 4.98
CA PHE A 146 10.64 -9.96 5.70
C PHE A 146 12.03 -9.49 5.23
N LEU A 147 13.04 -9.68 6.08
CA LEU A 147 14.44 -9.39 5.79
C LEU A 147 14.94 -10.25 4.62
N GLY A 148 16.00 -9.81 3.95
CA GLY A 148 16.57 -10.52 2.80
C GLY A 148 16.97 -11.96 3.16
N ASP A 149 17.67 -12.10 4.28
CA ASP A 149 18.19 -13.38 4.78
C ASP A 149 17.08 -14.33 5.27
N ASP A 150 15.90 -13.81 5.60
CA ASP A 150 14.75 -14.60 6.05
C ASP A 150 13.94 -15.20 4.90
N LEU A 151 14.23 -14.87 3.64
CA LEU A 151 13.49 -15.38 2.48
C LEU A 151 13.45 -16.91 2.45
N GLY A 152 14.58 -17.58 2.70
CA GLY A 152 14.64 -19.05 2.67
C GLY A 152 13.76 -19.69 3.73
N ARG A 153 13.76 -19.13 4.96
CA ARG A 153 12.90 -19.58 6.05
C ARG A 153 11.43 -19.36 5.73
N ALA A 154 11.07 -18.16 5.26
CA ALA A 154 9.69 -17.84 4.88
C ALA A 154 9.19 -18.71 3.71
N ALA A 155 10.05 -18.99 2.73
CA ALA A 155 9.73 -19.87 1.61
C ALA A 155 9.47 -21.32 2.05
N SER A 156 10.33 -21.84 2.93
CA SER A 156 10.14 -23.17 3.52
C SER A 156 8.82 -23.26 4.31
N GLN A 157 8.50 -22.26 5.13
CA GLN A 157 7.21 -22.18 5.85
C GLN A 157 6.00 -22.09 4.92
N ALA A 158 6.15 -21.47 3.75
CA ALA A 158 5.11 -21.42 2.71
C ALA A 158 4.96 -22.76 1.94
N GLY A 159 5.87 -23.72 2.18
CA GLY A 159 5.93 -25.02 1.53
C GLY A 159 6.63 -25.01 0.17
N LEU A 160 7.51 -24.04 -0.10
CA LEU A 160 8.22 -23.94 -1.37
C LEU A 160 9.46 -24.85 -1.37
N PRO A 161 9.81 -25.49 -2.51
CA PRO A 161 11.03 -26.28 -2.64
C PRO A 161 12.28 -25.42 -2.48
N ALA A 162 13.34 -25.99 -1.89
CA ALA A 162 14.59 -25.28 -1.62
C ALA A 162 15.32 -24.80 -2.90
N ASP A 163 15.34 -25.64 -3.94
CA ASP A 163 16.07 -25.36 -5.19
C ASP A 163 15.29 -24.45 -6.16
N LEU A 164 14.11 -23.99 -5.75
CA LEU A 164 13.28 -23.15 -6.59
C LEU A 164 14.01 -21.80 -6.84
N PRO A 165 14.05 -21.27 -8.08
CA PRO A 165 14.70 -20.00 -8.39
C PRO A 165 13.88 -18.79 -7.88
N LEU A 166 13.75 -18.68 -6.56
CA LEU A 166 12.87 -17.73 -5.87
C LEU A 166 13.19 -16.28 -6.20
N VAL A 167 14.47 -15.90 -6.18
CA VAL A 167 14.88 -14.51 -6.45
C VAL A 167 14.44 -14.07 -7.85
N TRP A 168 14.61 -14.93 -8.86
CA TRP A 168 14.17 -14.66 -10.22
C TRP A 168 12.63 -14.56 -10.30
N LEU A 169 11.91 -15.51 -9.70
CA LEU A 169 10.45 -15.50 -9.67
C LEU A 169 9.89 -14.25 -8.98
N LEU A 170 10.39 -13.91 -7.80
CA LEU A 170 9.92 -12.78 -7.00
C LEU A 170 10.31 -11.42 -7.61
N SER A 171 11.39 -11.37 -8.39
CA SER A 171 11.83 -10.16 -9.11
C SER A 171 11.00 -9.87 -10.36
N HIS A 172 10.29 -10.87 -10.90
CA HIS A 172 9.46 -10.71 -12.10
C HIS A 172 8.41 -9.60 -11.93
N SER A 173 8.10 -8.84 -12.99
CA SER A 173 7.13 -7.72 -12.94
C SER A 173 5.70 -8.14 -12.56
N GLY A 174 5.34 -9.41 -12.70
CA GLY A 174 4.07 -9.99 -12.23
C GLY A 174 4.01 -10.28 -10.72
N SER A 175 5.16 -10.30 -10.03
CA SER A 175 5.23 -10.52 -8.59
C SER A 175 4.60 -9.37 -7.81
N ARG A 176 3.94 -9.70 -6.69
CA ARG A 176 3.44 -8.68 -5.73
C ARG A 176 4.52 -8.18 -4.79
N LEU A 177 5.68 -8.84 -4.76
CA LEU A 177 6.85 -8.42 -4.00
C LEU A 177 7.85 -7.68 -4.89
N ALA A 178 8.70 -6.91 -4.25
CA ALA A 178 9.88 -6.31 -4.84
C ALA A 178 11.01 -6.30 -3.81
N LEU A 179 12.24 -6.34 -4.30
CA LEU A 179 13.41 -6.11 -3.48
C LEU A 179 13.52 -4.60 -3.18
N SER A 180 13.65 -4.25 -1.90
CA SER A 180 13.96 -2.89 -1.46
C SER A 180 15.42 -2.55 -1.80
N PRO A 181 15.81 -1.27 -1.79
CA PRO A 181 17.21 -0.88 -1.96
C PRO A 181 18.14 -1.50 -0.90
N ASP A 182 17.60 -1.71 0.30
CA ASP A 182 18.30 -2.31 1.45
C ASP A 182 18.29 -3.86 1.43
N GLY A 183 17.87 -4.47 0.32
CA GLY A 183 17.92 -5.93 0.15
C GLY A 183 16.80 -6.70 0.84
N HIS A 184 15.71 -6.06 1.24
CA HIS A 184 14.56 -6.72 1.87
C HIS A 184 13.41 -6.98 0.90
N TRP A 185 12.54 -7.95 1.21
CA TRP A 185 11.37 -8.23 0.39
C TRP A 185 10.13 -7.52 0.93
N VAL A 186 9.61 -6.61 0.12
CA VAL A 186 8.49 -5.73 0.48
C VAL A 186 7.36 -5.84 -0.54
N ARG A 187 6.12 -5.62 -0.11
CA ARG A 187 4.97 -5.65 -1.02
C ARG A 187 4.97 -4.39 -1.88
N ARG A 188 4.84 -4.53 -3.20
CA ARG A 188 4.92 -3.40 -4.15
C ARG A 188 3.93 -2.28 -3.85
N LYS A 189 2.70 -2.62 -3.50
CA LYS A 189 1.65 -1.65 -3.16
C LYS A 189 1.87 -0.96 -1.80
N ALA A 190 2.72 -1.52 -0.94
CA ALA A 190 2.99 -1.04 0.40
C ALA A 190 4.50 -0.79 0.63
N ARG A 191 5.29 -0.60 -0.44
CA ARG A 191 6.77 -0.58 -0.39
C ARG A 191 7.31 0.29 0.73
N GLY A 192 6.86 1.54 0.82
CA GLY A 192 7.30 2.45 1.86
C GLY A 192 6.91 2.00 3.27
N ARG A 193 5.66 1.56 3.48
CA ARG A 193 5.19 1.11 4.80
C ARG A 193 5.91 -0.17 5.25
N ASP A 194 6.11 -1.11 4.35
CA ASP A 194 6.83 -2.34 4.63
C ASP A 194 8.32 -2.10 4.93
N ALA A 195 8.95 -1.15 4.22
CA ALA A 195 10.31 -0.73 4.53
C ALA A 195 10.40 -0.05 5.92
N ALA A 196 9.45 0.81 6.28
CA ALA A 196 9.39 1.41 7.61
C ALA A 196 9.18 0.36 8.72
N TYR A 197 8.37 -0.68 8.46
CA TYR A 197 8.16 -1.78 9.39
C TYR A 197 9.46 -2.53 9.68
N LEU A 198 10.19 -2.93 8.62
CA LEU A 198 11.47 -3.62 8.76
C LEU A 198 12.54 -2.75 9.41
N TRP A 199 12.62 -1.48 9.03
CA TRP A 199 13.54 -0.53 9.65
C TRP A 199 13.29 -0.39 11.15
N LEU A 200 12.02 -0.32 11.59
CA LEU A 200 11.68 -0.26 13.01
C LEU A 200 12.07 -1.56 13.73
N LEU A 201 11.84 -2.73 13.12
CA LEU A 201 12.26 -4.02 13.69
C LEU A 201 13.79 -4.06 13.90
N GLU A 202 14.56 -3.63 12.91
CA GLU A 202 16.02 -3.61 12.97
C GLU A 202 16.54 -2.59 14.00
N ALA A 203 15.97 -1.38 14.01
CA ALA A 203 16.36 -0.33 14.95
C ALA A 203 15.96 -0.65 16.40
N GLY A 204 14.90 -1.45 16.60
CA GLY A 204 14.43 -1.88 17.92
C GLY A 204 13.94 -0.74 18.83
N ARG A 205 13.63 0.43 18.26
CA ARG A 205 13.22 1.64 19.01
C ARG A 205 12.21 2.48 18.24
N PRO A 206 11.37 3.29 18.93
CA PRO A 206 10.58 4.31 18.26
C PRO A 206 11.45 5.30 17.50
N CYS A 207 10.93 5.85 16.41
CA CYS A 207 11.65 6.81 15.58
C CYS A 207 10.84 8.05 15.24
N ARG A 208 11.54 9.11 14.89
CA ARG A 208 10.90 10.31 14.34
C ARG A 208 10.56 10.09 12.86
N PRO A 209 9.52 10.76 12.34
CA PRO A 209 9.12 10.63 10.94
C PRO A 209 10.20 10.96 9.90
N ASP A 210 11.14 11.85 10.24
CA ASP A 210 12.26 12.24 9.37
C ASP A 210 13.26 11.10 9.15
N GLU A 211 13.47 10.24 10.15
CA GLU A 211 14.32 9.05 10.03
C GLU A 211 13.76 8.05 8.99
N LEU A 212 12.46 8.10 8.72
CA LEU A 212 11.78 7.20 7.79
C LEU A 212 11.68 7.74 6.35
N LEU A 213 12.17 8.96 6.07
CA LEU A 213 12.12 9.52 4.71
C LEU A 213 12.88 8.65 3.71
N ALA A 214 14.12 8.27 4.04
CA ALA A 214 14.96 7.45 3.19
C ALA A 214 14.45 6.00 3.08
N PRO A 215 14.17 5.27 4.18
CA PRO A 215 13.63 3.90 4.11
C PRO A 215 12.32 3.81 3.31
N MET A 216 11.43 4.79 3.46
CA MET A 216 10.14 4.79 2.77
C MET A 216 10.22 5.30 1.33
N ALA A 217 11.37 5.83 0.90
CA ALA A 217 11.50 6.64 -0.31
C ALA A 217 10.43 7.75 -0.39
N ALA A 218 10.12 8.38 0.76
CA ALA A 218 9.13 9.43 0.88
C ALA A 218 9.77 10.81 0.79
N THR A 219 9.10 11.75 0.13
CA THR A 219 9.65 13.11 -0.08
C THR A 219 9.34 14.07 1.06
N THR A 220 8.35 13.78 1.92
CA THR A 220 7.93 14.70 2.98
C THR A 220 7.54 13.96 4.26
N ILE A 221 7.78 14.61 5.41
CA ILE A 221 7.37 14.13 6.74
C ILE A 221 5.85 13.92 6.82
N ALA A 222 5.07 14.79 6.17
CA ALA A 222 3.61 14.68 6.13
C ALA A 222 3.16 13.38 5.43
N ALA A 223 3.79 13.03 4.31
CA ALA A 223 3.50 11.79 3.59
C ALA A 223 3.84 10.55 4.43
N VAL A 224 4.97 10.56 5.15
CA VAL A 224 5.34 9.51 6.11
C VAL A 224 4.27 9.36 7.18
N ARG A 225 3.93 10.45 7.87
CA ARG A 225 2.93 10.44 8.95
C ARG A 225 1.58 9.89 8.48
N GLU A 226 1.09 10.35 7.34
CA GLU A 226 -0.19 9.89 6.81
C GLU A 226 -0.15 8.43 6.35
N ALA A 227 0.97 7.97 5.78
CA ALA A 227 1.13 6.57 5.39
C ALA A 227 1.12 5.63 6.61
N LEU A 228 1.84 5.99 7.68
CA LEU A 228 1.87 5.21 8.92
C LEU A 228 0.53 5.26 9.64
N ARG A 229 -0.14 6.42 9.69
CA ARG A 229 -1.46 6.57 10.32
C ARG A 229 -2.54 5.67 9.71
N ARG A 230 -2.42 5.33 8.43
CA ARG A 230 -3.38 4.46 7.70
C ARG A 230 -3.11 2.97 7.87
N ASP A 231 -2.06 2.60 8.59
CA ASP A 231 -1.61 1.22 8.72
C ASP A 231 -1.58 0.84 10.20
N ASP A 232 -2.37 -0.15 10.56
CA ASP A 232 -2.65 -0.60 11.93
C ASP A 232 -1.43 -1.21 12.65
N ARG A 233 -0.41 -1.62 11.88
CA ARG A 233 0.88 -2.08 12.42
C ARG A 233 1.67 -0.98 13.10
N PHE A 234 1.35 0.29 12.85
CA PHE A 234 2.04 1.43 13.44
C PHE A 234 1.15 2.16 14.43
N ARG A 235 1.78 2.65 15.48
CA ARG A 235 1.17 3.59 16.41
C ARG A 235 2.08 4.77 16.65
N GLN A 236 1.47 5.94 16.79
CA GLN A 236 2.20 7.12 17.19
C GLN A 236 2.33 7.14 18.71
N ILE A 237 3.55 7.17 19.21
CA ILE A 237 3.81 7.41 20.62
C ILE A 237 3.62 8.90 20.87
N ARG A 238 2.58 9.20 21.65
CA ARG A 238 2.29 10.54 22.12
C ARG A 238 2.93 10.71 23.50
N PRO A 239 3.51 11.89 23.77
CA PRO A 239 3.43 13.13 22.98
C PRO A 239 4.61 13.38 22.04
N GLU A 240 5.70 12.60 22.13
CA GLU A 240 6.95 12.79 21.40
C GLU A 240 6.71 12.82 19.89
N GLY A 241 5.61 12.22 19.44
CA GLY A 241 5.19 12.19 18.05
C GLY A 241 6.03 11.22 17.23
N THR A 242 6.80 10.37 17.90
CA THR A 242 7.55 9.26 17.32
C THR A 242 6.60 8.13 16.92
N TRP A 243 7.05 7.27 16.02
CA TRP A 243 6.32 6.12 15.54
C TRP A 243 6.98 4.85 16.03
N ALA A 244 6.14 3.90 16.40
CA ALA A 244 6.53 2.60 16.91
C ALA A 244 5.64 1.52 16.30
N LEU A 245 6.06 0.26 16.41
CA LEU A 245 5.21 -0.86 16.06
C LEU A 245 4.13 -1.07 17.13
N THR A 246 2.93 -1.42 16.69
CA THR A 246 1.79 -1.67 17.57
C THR A 246 2.05 -2.86 18.51
N GLU A 247 2.78 -3.87 18.04
CA GLU A 247 3.17 -5.05 18.82
C GLU A 247 4.15 -4.77 19.97
N TRP A 248 4.79 -3.60 20.00
CA TRP A 248 5.71 -3.21 21.08
C TRP A 248 4.96 -2.75 22.32
N THR A 249 4.31 -3.68 23.03
CA THR A 249 3.44 -3.43 24.19
C THR A 249 4.15 -2.77 25.38
N HIS A 250 5.47 -2.90 25.48
CA HIS A 250 6.28 -2.30 26.55
C HIS A 250 6.35 -0.76 26.51
N LEU A 251 6.04 -0.13 25.37
CA LEU A 251 6.04 1.32 25.26
C LEU A 251 4.76 1.90 25.87
N ARG A 252 4.92 2.81 26.83
CA ARG A 252 3.85 3.60 27.43
C ARG A 252 3.29 4.57 26.39
N ALA A 253 2.22 4.19 25.72
CA ALA A 253 1.40 5.12 24.96
C ALA A 253 0.37 5.75 25.91
N SER A 254 0.15 7.06 25.83
CA SER A 254 -0.95 7.68 26.58
C SER A 254 -2.28 7.05 26.18
N THR A 255 -3.18 6.85 27.14
CA THR A 255 -4.54 6.33 26.91
C THR A 255 -5.43 7.34 26.18
N TYR A 256 -5.04 8.61 26.16
CA TYR A 256 -5.81 9.69 25.56
C TYR A 256 -5.44 9.91 24.10
N THR A 257 -6.45 10.11 23.26
CA THR A 257 -6.27 10.41 21.83
C THR A 257 -5.91 11.87 21.59
N THR A 258 -6.33 12.78 22.48
CA THR A 258 -6.06 14.22 22.36
C THR A 258 -5.73 14.85 23.71
N ALA A 259 -5.03 16.00 23.68
CA ALA A 259 -4.76 16.78 24.88
C ALA A 259 -6.02 17.34 25.55
N VAL A 260 -7.09 17.62 24.78
CA VAL A 260 -8.38 18.07 25.32
C VAL A 260 -9.01 16.97 26.15
N GLU A 261 -9.02 15.74 25.62
CA GLU A 261 -9.52 14.56 26.33
C GLU A 261 -8.78 14.34 27.65
N ALA A 262 -7.44 14.44 27.63
CA ALA A 262 -6.63 14.34 28.85
C ALA A 262 -6.96 15.46 29.86
N MET A 263 -7.18 16.70 29.41
CA MET A 263 -7.57 17.81 30.30
C MET A 263 -8.95 17.60 30.92
N VAL A 264 -9.94 17.20 30.11
CA VAL A 264 -11.29 16.91 30.58
C VAL A 264 -11.27 15.77 31.58
N ALA A 265 -10.52 14.70 31.34
CA ALA A 265 -10.37 13.58 32.27
C ALA A 265 -9.78 14.03 33.61
N VAL A 266 -8.69 14.80 33.60
CA VAL A 266 -8.05 15.30 34.84
C VAL A 266 -9.01 16.18 35.67
N VAL A 267 -9.76 17.07 35.03
CA VAL A 267 -10.77 17.92 35.71
C VAL A 267 -11.96 17.09 36.20
N THR A 268 -12.36 16.07 35.44
CA THR A 268 -13.43 15.15 35.82
C THR A 268 -13.07 14.44 37.13
N ASP A 269 -11.85 13.91 37.23
CA ASP A 269 -11.39 13.12 38.37
C ASP A 269 -10.97 13.98 39.58
N SER A 270 -10.32 15.11 39.34
CA SER A 270 -9.74 15.94 40.41
C SER A 270 -10.68 17.05 40.90
N GLY A 271 -11.77 17.33 40.19
CA GLY A 271 -12.59 18.52 40.42
C GLY A 271 -11.94 19.82 39.90
N PRO A 272 -12.45 20.99 40.33
CA PRO A 272 -11.90 22.29 39.95
C PRO A 272 -10.42 22.45 40.32
N LEU A 273 -9.60 22.90 39.36
CA LEU A 273 -8.16 23.06 39.54
C LEU A 273 -7.68 24.41 39.02
N SER A 274 -6.66 25.00 39.66
CA SER A 274 -5.98 26.14 39.05
C SER A 274 -5.30 25.71 37.75
N GLN A 275 -5.19 26.64 36.79
CA GLN A 275 -4.60 26.35 35.47
C GLN A 275 -3.19 25.73 35.58
N ALA A 276 -2.36 26.23 36.50
CA ALA A 276 -1.01 25.69 36.73
C ALA A 276 -1.04 24.22 37.21
N ARG A 277 -1.95 23.87 38.12
CA ARG A 277 -2.09 22.49 38.63
C ARG A 277 -2.68 21.56 37.57
N LEU A 278 -3.67 22.03 36.82
CA LEU A 278 -4.23 21.28 35.69
C LEU A 278 -3.13 20.99 34.65
N PHE A 279 -2.34 22.00 34.28
CA PHE A 279 -1.30 21.84 33.27
C PHE A 279 -0.20 20.88 33.74
N ALA A 280 0.23 20.97 34.99
CA ALA A 280 1.18 20.04 35.57
C ALA A 280 0.67 18.59 35.51
N LYS A 281 -0.54 18.33 36.02
CA LYS A 281 -1.16 16.99 36.01
C LYS A 281 -1.36 16.44 34.61
N VAL A 282 -1.80 17.27 33.67
CA VAL A 282 -2.00 16.84 32.27
C VAL A 282 -0.65 16.55 31.62
N THR A 283 0.38 17.34 31.91
CA THR A 283 1.72 17.12 31.36
C THR A 283 2.33 15.80 31.85
N GLU A 284 2.00 15.37 33.08
CA GLU A 284 2.42 14.06 33.59
C GLU A 284 1.75 12.89 32.84
N LEU A 285 0.50 13.05 32.39
CA LEU A 285 -0.29 11.98 31.72
C LEU A 285 -0.22 12.03 30.18
N TYR A 286 -0.06 13.23 29.62
CA TYR A 286 -0.04 13.55 28.20
C TYR A 286 0.93 14.73 27.95
N PRO A 287 2.27 14.52 27.97
CA PRO A 287 3.26 15.61 27.98
C PRO A 287 3.27 16.52 26.73
N VAL A 288 2.45 17.56 26.68
CA VAL A 288 2.44 18.55 25.59
C VAL A 288 3.01 19.89 26.01
N THR A 289 3.26 20.77 25.04
CA THR A 289 3.71 22.13 25.34
C THR A 289 2.65 22.91 26.12
N PRO A 290 3.04 23.82 27.03
CA PRO A 290 2.09 24.68 27.76
C PRO A 290 1.17 25.48 26.82
N TRP A 291 1.69 25.86 25.65
CA TRP A 291 0.93 26.54 24.62
C TRP A 291 -0.24 25.68 24.10
N ARG A 292 -0.02 24.39 23.86
CA ARG A 292 -1.09 23.49 23.41
C ARG A 292 -2.16 23.32 24.49
N LEU A 293 -1.77 23.24 25.77
CA LEU A 293 -2.72 23.18 26.89
C LEU A 293 -3.56 24.45 26.97
N LYS A 294 -2.93 25.62 26.78
CA LYS A 294 -3.65 26.90 26.72
C LYS A 294 -4.71 26.92 25.62
N GLN A 295 -4.41 26.40 24.43
CA GLN A 295 -5.40 26.26 23.36
C GLN A 295 -6.55 25.31 23.69
N CYS A 296 -6.29 24.26 24.48
CA CYS A 296 -7.31 23.28 24.85
C CYS A 296 -8.34 23.86 25.83
N LEU A 297 -8.02 24.94 26.55
CA LEU A 297 -8.98 25.65 27.40
C LEU A 297 -10.17 26.19 26.60
N LEU A 298 -10.02 26.44 25.29
CA LEU A 298 -11.12 26.87 24.41
C LEU A 298 -12.12 25.76 24.10
N SER A 299 -11.93 24.56 24.66
CA SER A 299 -12.94 23.52 24.57
C SER A 299 -14.25 24.00 25.19
N ASP A 300 -15.36 23.78 24.50
CA ASP A 300 -16.72 23.99 24.99
C ASP A 300 -17.06 23.19 26.26
N GLN A 301 -16.23 22.21 26.63
CA GLN A 301 -16.35 21.40 27.84
C GLN A 301 -15.64 22.01 29.05
N LEU A 302 -14.70 22.94 28.85
CA LEU A 302 -13.89 23.54 29.92
C LEU A 302 -14.28 25.01 30.13
N GLY A 303 -14.31 25.42 31.38
CA GLY A 303 -14.62 26.79 31.76
C GLY A 303 -13.91 27.20 33.04
N GLU A 304 -14.15 28.43 33.45
CA GLU A 304 -13.63 29.04 34.65
C GLU A 304 -14.77 29.25 35.66
N THR A 305 -14.52 28.87 36.92
CA THR A 305 -15.42 29.14 38.04
C THR A 305 -15.26 30.59 38.52
N PRO A 306 -16.18 31.13 39.34
CA PRO A 306 -16.03 32.47 39.93
C PRO A 306 -14.74 32.65 40.75
N ASP A 307 -14.19 31.55 41.28
CA ASP A 307 -12.94 31.53 42.05
C ASP A 307 -11.67 31.43 41.19
N GLY A 308 -11.79 31.49 39.85
CA GLY A 308 -10.66 31.41 38.92
C GLY A 308 -10.09 30.00 38.73
N LEU A 309 -10.87 28.96 39.06
CA LEU A 309 -10.47 27.57 38.84
C LEU A 309 -11.04 27.04 37.53
N VAL A 310 -10.30 26.17 36.87
CA VAL A 310 -10.76 25.44 35.68
C VAL A 310 -11.65 24.28 36.13
N ASP A 311 -12.89 24.25 35.65
CA ASP A 311 -13.82 23.13 35.85
C ASP A 311 -14.62 22.86 34.56
N LEU A 312 -15.48 21.85 34.59
CA LEU A 312 -16.35 21.51 33.47
C LEU A 312 -17.49 22.52 33.32
N VAL A 313 -17.81 22.89 32.08
CA VAL A 313 -18.98 23.72 31.77
C VAL A 313 -20.26 23.03 32.22
N SER A 314 -20.31 21.69 32.13
CA SER A 314 -21.44 20.89 32.64
C SER A 314 -21.64 20.98 34.16
N ARG A 315 -20.64 21.47 34.91
CA ARG A 315 -20.70 21.74 36.35
C ARG A 315 -20.94 23.23 36.68
N GLY A 316 -21.24 24.06 35.67
CA GLY A 316 -21.56 25.47 35.84
C GLY A 316 -20.38 26.44 35.67
N ALA A 317 -19.22 25.96 35.24
CA ALA A 317 -18.10 26.84 34.88
C ALA A 317 -18.43 27.68 33.65
N ARG A 318 -17.99 28.94 33.63
CA ARG A 318 -18.18 29.84 32.49
C ARG A 318 -17.17 29.47 31.39
N PRO A 319 -17.59 29.17 30.15
CA PRO A 319 -16.66 28.80 29.09
C PRO A 319 -15.58 29.86 28.86
N PHE A 320 -14.38 29.43 28.48
CA PHE A 320 -13.35 30.36 28.01
C PHE A 320 -13.75 30.92 26.63
N GLU A 321 -13.60 32.23 26.45
CA GLU A 321 -13.74 32.91 25.17
C GLU A 321 -12.45 33.63 24.82
N GLU A 322 -12.11 33.66 23.54
CA GLU A 322 -11.03 34.49 23.03
C GLU A 322 -11.50 35.93 22.83
N GLU A 323 -10.61 36.87 23.14
CA GLU A 323 -10.73 38.25 22.67
C GLU A 323 -10.74 38.29 21.13
N GLU A 324 -11.31 39.36 20.57
CA GLU A 324 -11.34 39.56 19.14
C GLU A 324 -9.92 39.59 18.55
N PRO A 325 -9.57 38.66 17.64
CA PRO A 325 -8.27 38.71 16.97
C PRO A 325 -8.14 39.95 16.08
N ALA A 326 -6.92 40.38 15.78
CA ALA A 326 -6.72 41.42 14.76
C ALA A 326 -7.24 40.93 13.39
N GLN A 327 -7.93 41.81 12.68
CA GLN A 327 -8.39 41.54 11.31
C GLN A 327 -7.18 41.40 10.38
N PRO A 328 -7.07 40.30 9.61
CA PRO A 328 -6.00 40.13 8.63
C PRO A 328 -6.34 40.83 7.31
N ASP A 329 -5.31 41.27 6.56
CA ASP A 329 -5.47 41.91 5.25
C ASP A 329 -6.18 41.03 4.18
N THR A 330 -6.23 39.72 4.42
CA THR A 330 -6.89 38.76 3.53
C THR A 330 -8.39 38.64 3.79
N MET A 331 -8.94 39.35 4.77
CA MET A 331 -10.36 39.30 5.12
C MET A 331 -10.96 40.69 5.29
N ALA A 332 -12.22 40.83 4.91
CA ALA A 332 -12.97 42.06 5.06
C ALA A 332 -14.44 41.76 5.36
N ILE A 333 -15.11 42.71 6.00
CA ILE A 333 -16.56 42.70 6.16
C ILE A 333 -17.11 44.01 5.59
N GLU A 334 -18.12 43.91 4.75
CA GLU A 334 -18.83 45.04 4.15
C GLU A 334 -20.34 44.76 4.21
N GLY A 335 -21.05 45.47 5.10
CA GLY A 335 -22.44 45.15 5.42
C GLY A 335 -22.59 43.72 5.94
N GLU A 336 -23.49 42.95 5.32
CA GLU A 336 -23.78 41.55 5.66
C GLU A 336 -22.89 40.54 4.92
N VAL A 337 -21.80 40.98 4.30
CA VAL A 337 -20.92 40.11 3.51
C VAL A 337 -19.52 40.08 4.11
N LEU A 338 -19.07 38.86 4.45
CA LEU A 338 -17.71 38.59 4.89
C LEU A 338 -16.91 37.98 3.73
N GLY A 339 -15.89 38.71 3.27
CA GLY A 339 -14.97 38.28 2.22
C GLY A 339 -13.69 37.65 2.77
N VAL A 340 -13.25 36.55 2.17
CA VAL A 340 -11.99 35.86 2.49
C VAL A 340 -11.20 35.62 1.20
N ARG A 341 -9.96 36.11 1.14
CA ARG A 341 -9.01 35.83 0.04
C ARG A 341 -8.15 34.63 0.39
N ILE A 342 -8.14 33.64 -0.50
CA ILE A 342 -7.44 32.37 -0.31
C ILE A 342 -6.48 32.15 -1.48
N SER A 343 -5.19 32.06 -1.19
CA SER A 343 -4.20 31.68 -2.19
C SER A 343 -4.34 30.18 -2.53
N VAL A 344 -4.49 29.88 -3.81
CA VAL A 344 -4.63 28.51 -4.32
C VAL A 344 -3.27 27.84 -4.26
N ASN A 345 -3.22 26.71 -3.56
CA ASN A 345 -2.07 25.84 -3.50
C ASN A 345 -2.44 24.40 -3.88
N ARG A 346 -1.45 23.52 -3.99
CA ARG A 346 -1.67 22.10 -4.32
C ARG A 346 -2.62 21.37 -3.36
N ASP A 347 -2.70 21.78 -2.09
CA ASP A 347 -3.59 21.14 -1.12
C ASP A 347 -5.06 21.46 -1.39
N ILE A 348 -5.37 22.70 -1.77
CA ILE A 348 -6.71 23.11 -2.22
C ILE A 348 -7.11 22.32 -3.48
N LEU A 349 -6.21 22.20 -4.45
CA LEU A 349 -6.46 21.46 -5.69
C LEU A 349 -6.65 19.95 -5.46
N ARG A 350 -6.02 19.38 -4.43
CA ARG A 350 -6.24 17.99 -3.99
C ARG A 350 -7.53 17.80 -3.21
N GLY A 351 -8.07 18.88 -2.63
CA GLY A 351 -9.33 18.89 -1.91
C GLY A 351 -9.23 18.80 -0.41
N SER A 352 -8.10 19.19 0.16
CA SER A 352 -7.96 19.41 1.59
C SER A 352 -8.86 20.56 2.08
N GLY A 353 -9.23 20.53 3.36
CA GLY A 353 -9.79 21.72 4.02
C GLY A 353 -8.77 22.85 4.05
N VAL A 354 -9.26 24.09 4.05
CA VAL A 354 -8.42 25.29 3.98
C VAL A 354 -8.28 25.90 5.37
N ASN A 355 -7.05 26.04 5.87
CA ASN A 355 -6.82 26.79 7.10
C ASN A 355 -7.09 28.28 6.83
N VAL A 356 -7.85 28.90 7.72
CA VAL A 356 -8.23 30.32 7.65
C VAL A 356 -7.88 31.00 8.97
N HIS A 357 -7.76 32.32 8.96
CA HIS A 357 -7.50 33.09 10.16
C HIS A 357 -8.67 32.99 11.15
N THR A 358 -8.38 32.95 12.46
CA THR A 358 -9.39 32.81 13.53
C THR A 358 -10.33 34.00 13.65
N TRP A 359 -9.95 35.16 13.11
CA TRP A 359 -10.84 36.31 12.99
C TRP A 359 -12.16 35.96 12.30
N LEU A 360 -12.12 35.13 11.25
CA LEU A 360 -13.34 34.65 10.58
C LEU A 360 -14.27 33.92 11.54
N THR A 361 -13.75 32.94 12.28
CA THR A 361 -14.55 32.17 13.23
C THR A 361 -15.09 33.06 14.36
N TRP A 362 -14.34 34.09 14.77
CA TRP A 362 -14.78 35.04 15.77
C TRP A 362 -15.97 35.89 15.29
N GLN A 363 -15.89 36.44 14.07
CA GLN A 363 -16.99 37.22 13.45
C GLN A 363 -18.26 36.39 13.26
N LEU A 364 -18.12 35.09 13.00
CA LEU A 364 -19.24 34.15 12.90
C LEU A 364 -19.78 33.67 14.26
N GLY A 365 -19.28 34.20 15.38
CA GLY A 365 -19.69 33.79 16.73
C GLY A 365 -19.19 32.40 17.16
N LEU A 366 -18.26 31.80 16.40
CA LEU A 366 -17.65 30.49 16.70
C LEU A 366 -16.48 30.67 17.69
N ARG A 367 -16.80 31.17 18.90
CA ARG A 367 -15.83 31.56 19.93
C ARG A 367 -15.28 30.41 20.78
N ARG A 368 -15.86 29.21 20.62
CA ARG A 368 -15.50 27.99 21.35
C ARG A 368 -15.19 26.86 20.37
N ALA A 369 -14.57 25.80 20.85
CA ALA A 369 -14.24 24.63 20.05
C ALA A 369 -14.78 23.33 20.69
N PRO A 370 -15.34 22.39 19.90
CA PRO A 370 -15.60 22.49 18.48
C PRO A 370 -16.88 23.28 18.18
N MET A 371 -16.83 24.19 17.20
CA MET A 371 -18.04 24.84 16.66
C MET A 371 -17.96 24.88 15.14
N SER A 372 -19.10 24.90 14.46
CA SER A 372 -19.16 25.04 13.01
C SER A 372 -20.35 25.87 12.55
N TYR A 373 -20.14 26.63 11.47
CA TYR A 373 -21.17 27.37 10.76
C TYR A 373 -21.24 26.88 9.31
N THR A 374 -22.44 26.67 8.78
CA THR A 374 -22.64 26.12 7.44
C THR A 374 -23.30 27.16 6.55
N PHE A 375 -22.73 27.36 5.36
CA PHE A 375 -23.26 28.20 4.31
C PHE A 375 -23.71 27.35 3.14
N THR A 376 -24.91 27.63 2.62
CA THR A 376 -25.39 27.01 1.38
C THR A 376 -24.66 27.61 0.19
N THR A 377 -24.31 26.80 -0.79
CA THR A 377 -23.64 27.24 -2.01
C THR A 377 -24.61 27.10 -3.19
N PRO A 378 -24.72 28.09 -4.09
CA PRO A 378 -25.61 27.99 -5.24
C PRO A 378 -25.12 26.93 -6.22
N GLY A 379 -26.05 26.16 -6.82
CA GLY A 379 -25.75 25.05 -7.73
C GLY A 379 -25.59 23.69 -7.03
N ASP A 380 -25.00 22.71 -7.71
CA ASP A 380 -24.79 21.34 -7.20
C ASP A 380 -23.55 21.21 -6.28
N HIS A 381 -23.14 22.30 -5.64
CA HIS A 381 -21.99 22.31 -4.75
C HIS A 381 -22.34 21.80 -3.35
N SER A 382 -21.37 21.19 -2.67
CA SER A 382 -21.52 20.88 -1.26
C SER A 382 -21.54 22.18 -0.44
N PRO A 383 -22.29 22.24 0.67
CA PRO A 383 -22.28 23.38 1.57
C PRO A 383 -20.86 23.71 2.06
N LEU A 384 -20.59 24.99 2.19
CA LEU A 384 -19.32 25.49 2.68
C LEU A 384 -19.38 25.58 4.21
N VAL A 385 -18.52 24.84 4.89
CA VAL A 385 -18.52 24.76 6.37
C VAL A 385 -17.29 25.46 6.92
N VAL A 386 -17.51 26.44 7.79
CA VAL A 386 -16.45 27.06 8.60
C VAL A 386 -16.44 26.38 9.96
N ARG A 387 -15.26 25.96 10.42
CA ARG A 387 -15.06 25.19 11.66
C ARG A 387 -14.03 25.86 12.54
N ARG A 388 -14.32 25.90 13.85
CA ARG A 388 -13.37 26.23 14.90
C ARG A 388 -12.98 24.94 15.64
N GLY A 389 -11.74 24.52 15.49
CA GLY A 389 -11.11 23.52 16.38
C GLY A 389 -10.30 24.22 17.47
N THR A 390 -9.75 23.50 18.45
CA THR A 390 -8.94 24.14 19.51
C THR A 390 -7.62 24.73 18.99
N SER A 391 -7.06 24.17 17.91
CA SER A 391 -5.76 24.59 17.36
C SER A 391 -5.83 25.48 16.13
N SER A 392 -6.96 25.50 15.41
CA SER A 392 -7.08 26.20 14.12
C SER A 392 -8.53 26.52 13.76
N ALA A 393 -8.69 27.47 12.84
CA ALA A 393 -9.92 27.71 12.10
C ALA A 393 -9.79 27.17 10.67
N GLN A 394 -10.85 26.54 10.16
CA GLN A 394 -10.83 25.85 8.88
C GLN A 394 -12.09 26.10 8.09
N LEU A 395 -11.95 26.11 6.77
CA LEU A 395 -13.02 26.11 5.79
C LEU A 395 -13.00 24.75 5.07
N SER A 396 -14.17 24.22 4.72
CA SER A 396 -14.29 22.99 3.95
C SER A 396 -13.57 23.05 2.60
N SER A 397 -13.45 21.90 1.95
CA SER A 397 -12.77 21.79 0.65
C SER A 397 -13.33 22.76 -0.40
N LEU A 398 -12.43 23.48 -1.10
CA LEU A 398 -12.79 24.38 -2.21
C LEU A 398 -12.49 23.78 -3.59
N ARG A 399 -12.09 22.51 -3.66
CA ARG A 399 -11.61 21.88 -4.90
C ARG A 399 -12.59 21.98 -6.06
N ARG A 400 -13.89 21.73 -5.81
CA ARG A 400 -14.89 21.75 -6.89
C ARG A 400 -15.04 23.15 -7.49
N HIS A 401 -15.11 24.17 -6.64
CA HIS A 401 -15.09 25.57 -7.09
C HIS A 401 -13.79 25.91 -7.82
N ALA A 402 -12.65 25.42 -7.34
CA ALA A 402 -11.37 25.66 -7.99
C ALA A 402 -11.32 25.06 -9.41
N LEU A 403 -11.85 23.86 -9.61
CA LEU A 403 -11.93 23.21 -10.92
C LEU A 403 -12.87 23.97 -11.87
N GLU A 404 -14.04 24.37 -11.40
CA GLU A 404 -15.02 25.08 -12.23
C GLU A 404 -14.57 26.50 -12.62
N LEU A 405 -13.80 27.16 -11.75
CA LEU A 405 -13.20 28.47 -12.02
C LEU A 405 -11.88 28.37 -12.81
N GLU A 406 -11.42 27.15 -13.12
CA GLU A 406 -10.17 26.86 -13.81
C GLU A 406 -8.94 27.56 -13.19
N VAL A 407 -8.90 27.65 -11.85
CA VAL A 407 -7.74 28.21 -11.14
C VAL A 407 -6.60 27.19 -11.04
N VAL A 408 -5.37 27.70 -11.09
CA VAL A 408 -4.14 26.89 -10.95
C VAL A 408 -3.36 27.31 -9.70
N ASP A 409 -2.30 26.55 -9.38
CA ASP A 409 -1.37 26.84 -8.28
C ASP A 409 -0.87 28.31 -8.38
N GLY A 410 -0.97 29.07 -7.30
CA GLY A 410 -0.63 30.50 -7.26
C GLY A 410 -1.77 31.46 -7.64
N CYS A 411 -2.93 30.98 -8.08
CA CYS A 411 -4.12 31.84 -8.23
C CYS A 411 -4.70 32.25 -6.85
N VAL A 412 -5.74 33.08 -6.85
CA VAL A 412 -6.46 33.53 -5.65
C VAL A 412 -7.95 33.24 -5.83
N LEU A 413 -8.57 32.64 -4.82
CA LEU A 413 -10.02 32.52 -4.69
C LEU A 413 -10.53 33.60 -3.74
N ALA A 414 -11.67 34.21 -4.08
CA ALA A 414 -12.44 35.07 -3.20
C ALA A 414 -13.67 34.31 -2.74
N VAL A 415 -13.78 34.05 -1.43
CA VAL A 415 -14.95 33.45 -0.81
C VAL A 415 -15.76 34.56 -0.18
N LEU A 416 -17.03 34.68 -0.57
CA LEU A 416 -17.98 35.67 -0.05
C LEU A 416 -19.04 34.91 0.75
N LEU A 417 -19.12 35.19 2.04
CA LEU A 417 -20.07 34.60 2.98
C LEU A 417 -21.12 35.65 3.31
N ARG A 418 -22.38 35.38 2.96
CA ARG A 418 -23.51 36.25 3.27
C ARG A 418 -24.13 35.83 4.60
N LEU A 419 -24.20 36.76 5.54
CA LEU A 419 -24.62 36.51 6.92
C LEU A 419 -26.15 36.59 7.08
N ASP A 420 -26.83 37.29 6.17
CA ASP A 420 -28.28 37.48 6.18
C ASP A 420 -29.05 36.23 5.75
N ASP A 421 -28.58 35.54 4.70
CA ASP A 421 -29.24 34.37 4.12
C ASP A 421 -28.44 33.05 4.26
N ASN A 422 -27.29 33.10 4.93
CA ASN A 422 -26.37 31.97 5.10
C ASN A 422 -25.97 31.31 3.76
N THR A 423 -25.75 32.12 2.73
CA THR A 423 -25.23 31.65 1.45
C THR A 423 -23.74 31.98 1.30
N ALA A 424 -23.04 31.20 0.50
CA ALA A 424 -21.64 31.40 0.16
C ALA A 424 -21.44 31.37 -1.35
N ARG A 425 -20.60 32.27 -1.86
CA ARG A 425 -20.16 32.29 -3.26
C ARG A 425 -18.64 32.26 -3.31
N VAL A 426 -18.11 31.52 -4.27
CA VAL A 426 -16.67 31.44 -4.51
C VAL A 426 -16.40 31.95 -5.92
N GLY A 427 -15.47 32.91 -6.03
CA GLY A 427 -15.10 33.54 -7.28
C GLY A 427 -13.59 33.54 -7.52
N HIS A 428 -13.20 33.77 -8.76
CA HIS A 428 -11.81 33.96 -9.15
C HIS A 428 -11.33 35.35 -8.74
N GLY A 429 -10.38 35.43 -7.80
CA GLY A 429 -9.96 36.67 -7.14
C GLY A 429 -8.67 37.32 -7.66
N CYS A 430 -8.01 36.79 -8.70
CA CYS A 430 -6.86 37.47 -9.31
C CYS A 430 -7.31 38.61 -10.24
N ALA A 431 -6.46 39.63 -10.35
CA ALA A 431 -6.60 40.62 -11.42
C ALA A 431 -6.26 39.98 -12.79
N PRO A 432 -6.89 40.43 -13.90
CA PRO A 432 -6.74 39.79 -15.21
C PRO A 432 -5.32 39.71 -15.76
N ASP A 433 -4.47 40.67 -15.40
CA ASP A 433 -3.08 40.87 -15.82
C ASP A 433 -2.05 40.05 -15.00
N THR A 434 -2.44 39.66 -13.78
CA THR A 434 -1.59 38.93 -12.83
C THR A 434 -1.99 37.48 -12.63
N CYS A 435 -3.09 37.02 -13.26
CA CYS A 435 -3.61 35.66 -13.13
C CYS A 435 -2.66 34.60 -13.73
N PRO A 436 -2.13 33.66 -12.91
CA PRO A 436 -1.32 32.54 -13.40
C PRO A 436 -2.03 31.66 -14.44
N ALA A 437 -3.32 31.36 -14.24
CA ALA A 437 -4.10 30.53 -15.17
C ALA A 437 -4.21 31.16 -16.58
N ARG A 438 -4.13 32.49 -16.70
CA ARG A 438 -4.14 33.19 -17.99
C ARG A 438 -2.78 33.19 -18.69
N ARG A 439 -1.68 33.09 -17.93
CA ARG A 439 -0.32 32.97 -18.49
C ARG A 439 -0.04 31.56 -19.02
N GLU A 440 -0.69 30.54 -18.45
CA GLU A 440 -0.55 29.14 -18.86
C GLU A 440 -1.44 28.75 -20.05
N ARG A 441 -2.45 29.55 -20.44
CA ARG A 441 -3.20 29.34 -21.68
C ARG A 441 -2.33 29.75 -22.88
N PRO A 442 -1.83 28.82 -23.73
CA PRO A 442 -1.17 29.20 -24.96
C PRO A 442 -2.21 29.95 -25.80
N GLN A 443 -1.81 31.06 -26.42
CA GLN A 443 -2.60 31.69 -27.48
C GLN A 443 -2.90 30.62 -28.54
N ARG A 444 -4.09 30.02 -28.53
CA ARG A 444 -4.66 29.37 -29.71
C ARG A 444 -4.89 30.48 -30.72
N ARG A 445 -3.84 30.87 -31.44
CA ARG A 445 -3.96 31.61 -32.69
C ARG A 445 -4.69 30.69 -33.65
N LEU A 446 -5.94 31.03 -33.91
CA LEU A 446 -6.67 30.61 -35.10
C LEU A 446 -5.79 30.89 -36.32
N ARG A 447 -5.35 29.83 -36.99
CA ARG A 447 -5.11 29.78 -38.43
C ARG A 447 -5.59 28.44 -38.94
#